data_AF-A0A928FRS5-F1
#
_entry.id   AF-A0A928FRS5-F1
#
_cell.length_a   1.000
_cell.length_b   1.000
_cell.length_c   1.000
_cell.angle_alpha   90.00
_cell.angle_beta   90.00
_cell.angle_gamma   90.00
#
_symmetry.space_group_name_H-M   'P 1'
#
loop_
_entity.id
_entity.type
_entity.pdbx_description
1 polymer ?
#
loop_
_entity_poly.entity_id
_entity_poly.type
_entity_poly.pdbx_seq_one_letter_code
_entity_poly.pdbx_strand_id
1 'polypeptide(L)'
;MKKSILIIIAIIILCIAAVAAIFFLNNKESEPAITTTQETTTAEPEKPLYSEGLEYYFYEKENVYHVAGIGICKDEHIRIPPEHEGLPVTRIKYFAFSNCDFIKEVTIPGSVTYIDDDSFFNCTALETVTISEGVTYIESSPFTACLSIKSFTVPKTLTKISFGNFFTKGLEQMNYSEIPIVNLYYNGSIDDWFNIEFNGNKESVVFWGNLYCNGKLIEDLTIPAEVAESKINIFSGCQSLKSVTFEEGTKSIADYMFRYCLSLESVTLPHSLEEIGESAFNGCKTLSSISFPDALKNINNYAFLGTSLSVIILPDSLEKLGNSAFSGCPITEIPSVEKFETLYFTFSGCSNLTNIIIPEGVTSLEGTFNQCNSLTTVTLPNGLTTIGGWSFSLCKSLKTIRIPSSVTHIGEYAFQHCESLTDIYFDGTIEQWFDIEREKYWYASGRGSFTIHCLDADYPYKE
;
A
#
# COMPACT_ATOMS: atom_id res chain seq x y z
N MET A 1 36.45 -36.62 -22.91
CA MET A 1 36.03 -35.35 -22.28
C MET A 1 36.60 -34.08 -22.94
N LYS A 2 37.91 -33.96 -23.26
CA LYS A 2 38.44 -32.72 -23.87
C LYS A 2 38.00 -32.42 -25.32
N LYS A 3 37.68 -33.43 -26.16
CA LYS A 3 37.19 -33.19 -27.54
C LYS A 3 35.73 -32.71 -27.60
N SER A 4 34.89 -33.12 -26.66
CA SER A 4 33.47 -32.75 -26.62
C SER A 4 33.25 -31.30 -26.17
N ILE A 5 34.10 -30.79 -25.29
CA ILE A 5 34.04 -29.39 -24.80
C ILE A 5 34.46 -28.41 -25.91
N LEU A 6 35.46 -28.74 -26.73
CA LEU A 6 35.86 -27.88 -27.85
C LEU A 6 34.77 -27.75 -28.93
N ILE A 7 34.01 -28.82 -29.18
CA ILE A 7 32.91 -28.80 -30.16
C ILE A 7 31.75 -27.95 -29.65
N ILE A 8 31.43 -28.02 -28.35
CA ILE A 8 30.38 -27.20 -27.74
C ILE A 8 30.77 -25.71 -27.76
N ILE A 9 32.02 -25.37 -27.46
CA ILE A 9 32.51 -23.98 -27.54
C ILE A 9 32.49 -23.46 -28.98
N ALA A 10 32.85 -24.28 -29.97
CA ALA A 10 32.78 -23.90 -31.38
C ALA A 10 31.34 -23.66 -31.85
N ILE A 11 30.38 -24.47 -31.40
CA ILE A 11 28.95 -24.30 -31.72
C ILE A 11 28.40 -23.02 -31.08
N ILE A 12 28.77 -22.71 -29.84
CA ILE A 12 28.34 -21.48 -29.15
C ILE A 12 28.88 -20.23 -29.86
N ILE A 13 30.15 -20.25 -30.30
CA ILE A 13 30.75 -19.13 -31.04
C ILE A 13 30.07 -18.93 -32.42
N LEU A 14 29.73 -20.03 -33.11
CA LEU A 14 28.97 -19.98 -34.37
C LEU A 14 27.54 -19.46 -34.17
N CYS A 15 26.87 -19.81 -33.08
CA CYS A 15 25.54 -19.27 -32.74
C CYS A 15 25.59 -17.77 -32.42
N ILE A 16 26.60 -17.30 -31.69
CA ILE A 16 26.76 -15.86 -31.37
C ILE A 16 27.04 -15.05 -32.64
N ALA A 17 27.86 -15.57 -33.57
CA ALA A 17 28.11 -14.93 -34.86
C ALA A 17 26.87 -14.86 -35.76
N ALA A 18 26.00 -15.89 -35.73
CA ALA A 18 24.75 -15.91 -36.48
C ALA A 18 23.72 -14.89 -35.93
N VAL A 19 23.63 -14.74 -34.61
CA VAL A 19 22.73 -13.77 -33.97
C VAL A 19 23.19 -12.33 -34.24
N ALA A 20 24.50 -12.07 -34.24
CA ALA A 20 25.06 -10.76 -34.62
C ALA A 20 24.81 -10.42 -36.10
N ALA A 21 24.90 -11.40 -37.01
CA ALA A 21 24.61 -11.20 -38.43
C ALA A 21 23.12 -10.91 -38.70
N ILE A 22 22.21 -11.52 -37.93
CA ILE A 22 20.75 -11.24 -38.01
C ILE A 22 20.43 -9.84 -37.47
N PHE A 23 21.13 -9.39 -36.42
CA PHE A 23 20.99 -8.03 -35.90
C PHE A 23 21.47 -6.95 -36.91
N PHE A 24 22.52 -7.23 -37.68
CA PHE A 24 23.02 -6.33 -38.72
C PHE A 24 22.19 -6.32 -40.03
N LEU A 25 21.40 -7.37 -40.30
CA LEU A 25 20.53 -7.42 -41.48
C LEU A 25 19.16 -6.76 -41.26
N ASN A 26 18.71 -6.60 -40.02
CA ASN A 26 17.43 -5.96 -39.69
C ASN A 26 17.49 -4.42 -39.53
N ASN A 27 18.68 -3.82 -39.45
CA ASN A 27 18.87 -2.36 -39.34
C ASN A 27 19.36 -1.73 -40.66
N LYS A 28 18.61 -1.94 -41.74
CA LYS A 28 18.68 -1.09 -42.94
C LYS A 28 17.35 -0.39 -43.12
N GLU A 29 17.14 0.67 -42.35
CA GLU A 29 16.15 1.68 -42.73
C GLU A 29 16.63 2.38 -44.00
N SER A 30 15.75 2.40 -45.00
CA SER A 30 15.92 3.13 -46.24
C SER A 30 15.78 4.63 -45.98
N GLU A 31 16.81 5.41 -46.29
CA GLU A 31 16.71 6.87 -46.48
C GLU A 31 15.64 7.17 -47.56
N PRO A 32 14.66 8.05 -47.32
CA PRO A 32 13.79 8.51 -48.39
C PRO A 32 14.51 9.54 -49.24
N ALA A 33 14.46 9.33 -50.56
CA ALA A 33 14.92 10.26 -51.56
C ALA A 33 14.13 11.58 -51.48
N ILE A 34 14.86 12.69 -51.41
CA ILE A 34 14.30 14.04 -51.50
C ILE A 34 13.84 14.27 -52.94
N THR A 35 12.52 14.23 -53.17
CA THR A 35 11.88 14.76 -54.37
C THR A 35 11.24 16.08 -54.02
N THR A 36 11.79 17.17 -54.56
CA THR A 36 11.24 18.53 -54.49
C THR A 36 9.89 18.61 -55.19
N THR A 37 8.82 18.65 -54.42
CA THR A 37 7.54 19.27 -54.81
C THR A 37 7.28 20.41 -53.83
N GLN A 38 7.29 21.65 -54.34
CA GLN A 38 6.83 22.81 -53.60
C GLN A 38 5.32 22.69 -53.38
N GLU A 39 4.94 22.13 -52.23
CA GLU A 39 3.62 22.38 -51.65
C GLU A 39 3.75 23.57 -50.70
N THR A 40 3.11 24.67 -51.08
CA THR A 40 2.86 25.81 -50.20
C THR A 40 1.87 25.39 -49.12
N THR A 41 2.37 24.79 -48.04
CA THR A 41 1.63 24.64 -46.79
C THR A 41 1.67 25.99 -46.06
N THR A 42 0.51 26.65 -45.97
CA THR A 42 0.30 27.70 -44.98
C THR A 42 0.60 27.11 -43.61
N ALA A 43 1.71 27.53 -42.98
CA ALA A 43 2.05 27.15 -41.62
C ALA A 43 0.88 27.52 -40.70
N GLU A 44 0.40 26.55 -39.93
CA GLU A 44 -0.43 26.80 -38.77
C GLU A 44 0.29 27.86 -37.90
N PRO A 45 -0.40 28.88 -37.37
CA PRO A 45 0.25 29.86 -36.49
C PRO A 45 0.93 29.09 -35.35
N GLU A 46 2.24 29.32 -35.14
CA GLU A 46 2.97 28.74 -34.02
C GLU A 46 2.19 28.99 -32.74
N LYS A 47 1.75 27.91 -32.06
CA LYS A 47 1.05 28.02 -30.79
C LYS A 47 1.93 28.84 -29.82
N PRO A 48 1.35 29.77 -29.04
CA PRO A 48 2.13 30.56 -28.10
C PRO A 48 2.92 29.64 -27.16
N LEU A 49 4.16 30.04 -26.88
CA LEU A 49 5.09 29.27 -26.05
C LEU A 49 4.56 29.09 -24.61
N TYR A 50 3.78 30.06 -24.13
CA TYR A 50 3.19 30.10 -22.79
C TYR A 50 1.68 30.38 -22.87
N SER A 51 0.96 30.00 -21.82
CA SER A 51 -0.49 30.18 -21.77
C SER A 51 -0.93 31.63 -21.68
N GLU A 52 -2.00 31.96 -22.39
CA GLU A 52 -2.61 33.29 -22.32
C GLU A 52 -3.51 33.44 -21.09
N GLY A 53 -3.60 34.65 -20.54
CA GLY A 53 -4.49 34.96 -19.42
C GLY A 53 -3.99 34.51 -18.04
N LEU A 54 -2.73 34.08 -17.93
CA LEU A 54 -2.06 33.88 -16.64
C LEU A 54 -2.05 35.20 -15.85
N GLU A 55 -2.49 35.12 -14.60
CA GLU A 55 -2.53 36.24 -13.66
C GLU A 55 -1.34 36.15 -12.72
N TYR A 56 -0.60 37.25 -12.57
CA TYR A 56 0.61 37.31 -11.78
C TYR A 56 0.45 38.21 -10.55
N TYR A 57 1.04 37.79 -9.44
CA TYR A 57 1.19 38.56 -8.22
C TYR A 57 2.68 38.87 -8.00
N PHE A 58 3.05 40.16 -7.97
CA PHE A 58 4.41 40.58 -7.66
C PHE A 58 4.70 40.49 -6.17
N TYR A 59 5.75 39.76 -5.79
CA TYR A 59 6.20 39.63 -4.41
C TYR A 59 7.46 40.46 -4.17
N GLU A 60 7.25 41.69 -3.69
CA GLU A 60 8.28 42.72 -3.54
C GLU A 60 9.48 42.30 -2.68
N LYS A 61 9.27 41.45 -1.65
CA LYS A 61 10.33 41.08 -0.70
C LYS A 61 11.46 40.27 -1.33
N GLU A 62 11.13 39.44 -2.33
CA GLU A 62 12.09 38.58 -3.02
C GLU A 62 12.32 39.02 -4.47
N ASN A 63 11.59 40.03 -4.94
CA ASN A 63 11.64 40.54 -6.30
C ASN A 63 11.32 39.44 -7.34
N VAL A 64 10.22 38.72 -7.10
CA VAL A 64 9.76 37.56 -7.90
C VAL A 64 8.26 37.69 -8.22
N TYR A 65 7.80 36.91 -9.19
CA TYR A 65 6.38 36.76 -9.52
C TYR A 65 5.82 35.42 -9.07
N HIS A 66 4.56 35.42 -8.63
CA HIS A 66 3.78 34.21 -8.35
C HIS A 66 2.61 34.12 -9.33
N VAL A 67 2.32 32.93 -9.86
CA VAL A 67 1.08 32.68 -10.60
C VAL A 67 -0.07 32.65 -9.61
N ALA A 68 -1.04 33.53 -9.78
CA ALA A 68 -2.18 33.72 -8.88
C ALA A 68 -3.50 33.23 -9.46
N GLY A 69 -3.56 32.99 -10.77
CA GLY A 69 -4.80 32.70 -11.48
C GLY A 69 -4.56 32.38 -12.95
N ILE A 70 -5.60 31.86 -13.59
CA ILE A 70 -5.79 31.94 -15.05
C ILE A 70 -7.22 32.41 -15.28
N GLY A 71 -7.39 33.62 -15.81
CA GLY A 71 -8.69 34.30 -15.81
C GLY A 71 -9.85 33.44 -16.35
N ILE A 72 -10.01 33.35 -17.67
CA ILE A 72 -10.90 32.35 -18.30
C ILE A 72 -9.99 31.29 -18.93
N CYS A 73 -9.91 30.11 -18.32
CA CYS A 73 -9.11 29.00 -18.84
C CYS A 73 -9.69 28.50 -20.17
N LYS A 74 -8.98 28.75 -21.27
CA LYS A 74 -9.30 28.23 -22.61
C LYS A 74 -8.25 27.24 -23.14
N ASP A 75 -7.08 27.22 -22.50
CA ASP A 75 -5.97 26.39 -22.90
C ASP A 75 -6.14 24.97 -22.33
N GLU A 76 -6.00 23.97 -23.19
CA GLU A 76 -5.92 22.57 -22.75
C GLU A 76 -4.53 22.21 -22.21
N HIS A 77 -3.50 23.00 -22.55
CA HIS A 77 -2.10 22.77 -22.20
C HIS A 77 -1.55 24.01 -21.49
N ILE A 78 -1.53 24.00 -20.16
CA ILE A 78 -1.01 25.11 -19.37
C ILE A 78 0.51 25.10 -19.40
N ARG A 79 1.09 26.19 -19.90
CA ARG A 79 2.54 26.41 -19.93
C ARG A 79 2.88 27.69 -19.16
N ILE A 80 3.45 27.53 -17.98
CA ILE A 80 3.86 28.65 -17.12
C ILE A 80 5.26 29.12 -17.56
N PRO A 81 5.48 30.42 -17.79
CA PRO A 81 6.80 30.93 -18.15
C PRO A 81 7.76 30.93 -16.95
N PRO A 82 9.07 30.76 -17.18
CA PRO A 82 10.06 30.82 -16.11
C PRO A 82 10.25 32.24 -15.56
N GLU A 83 9.93 33.25 -16.35
CA GLU A 83 10.05 34.67 -16.02
C GLU A 83 8.83 35.46 -16.52
N HIS A 84 8.48 36.51 -15.78
CA HIS A 84 7.49 37.51 -16.18
C HIS A 84 8.11 38.89 -15.98
N GLU A 85 8.08 39.73 -17.01
CA GLU A 85 8.71 41.07 -17.01
C GLU A 85 10.21 41.07 -16.61
N GLY A 86 10.93 40.00 -16.95
CA GLY A 86 12.36 39.85 -16.64
C GLY A 86 12.68 39.46 -15.19
N LEU A 87 11.67 39.10 -14.40
CA LEU A 87 11.80 38.58 -13.04
C LEU A 87 11.31 37.13 -12.98
N PRO A 88 11.90 36.27 -12.12
CA PRO A 88 11.57 34.86 -12.07
C PRO A 88 10.15 34.62 -11.54
N VAL A 89 9.48 33.62 -12.10
CA VAL A 89 8.20 33.09 -11.61
C VAL A 89 8.48 31.90 -10.70
N THR A 90 8.25 32.06 -9.40
CA THR A 90 8.76 31.12 -8.38
C THR A 90 7.69 30.34 -7.62
N ARG A 91 6.41 30.71 -7.76
CA ARG A 91 5.33 30.07 -7.00
C ARG A 91 4.04 29.98 -7.80
N ILE A 92 3.30 28.88 -7.60
CA ILE A 92 1.89 28.77 -7.97
C ILE A 92 1.08 28.87 -6.68
N LYS A 93 0.19 29.85 -6.61
CA LYS A 93 -0.59 30.14 -5.39
C LYS A 93 -1.80 29.22 -5.24
N TYR A 94 -2.26 29.15 -4.00
CA TYR A 94 -3.47 28.46 -3.59
C TYR A 94 -4.66 28.77 -4.53
N PHE A 95 -5.30 27.71 -5.03
CA PHE A 95 -6.42 27.75 -5.98
C PHE A 95 -6.17 28.46 -7.34
N ALA A 96 -4.93 28.75 -7.74
CA ALA A 96 -4.64 29.50 -8.99
C ALA A 96 -5.31 28.90 -10.25
N PHE A 97 -5.47 27.58 -10.31
CA PHE A 97 -6.10 26.85 -11.43
C PHE A 97 -7.31 26.03 -10.96
N SER A 98 -7.91 26.33 -9.82
CA SER A 98 -8.99 25.52 -9.26
C SER A 98 -10.23 25.46 -10.18
N ASN A 99 -10.84 24.29 -10.29
CA ASN A 99 -12.02 24.01 -11.14
C ASN A 99 -11.81 24.32 -12.63
N CYS A 100 -10.57 24.34 -13.11
CA CYS A 100 -10.28 24.51 -14.53
C CYS A 100 -10.42 23.18 -15.28
N ASP A 101 -11.67 22.80 -15.59
CA ASP A 101 -12.03 21.53 -16.24
C ASP A 101 -11.63 21.42 -17.73
N PHE A 102 -11.04 22.46 -18.31
CA PHE A 102 -10.51 22.42 -19.68
C PHE A 102 -9.05 21.96 -19.74
N ILE A 103 -8.30 22.09 -18.64
CA ILE A 103 -6.87 21.76 -18.61
C ILE A 103 -6.72 20.25 -18.69
N LYS A 104 -5.97 19.78 -19.69
CA LYS A 104 -5.58 18.37 -19.85
C LYS A 104 -4.11 18.13 -19.52
N GLU A 105 -3.27 19.14 -19.73
CA GLU A 105 -1.84 19.06 -19.45
C GLU A 105 -1.36 20.33 -18.76
N VAL A 106 -0.43 20.19 -17.81
CA VAL A 106 0.32 21.32 -17.24
C VAL A 106 1.81 21.05 -17.24
N THR A 107 2.59 22.03 -17.67
CA THR A 107 4.05 22.06 -17.53
C THR A 107 4.46 23.17 -16.56
N ILE A 108 5.05 22.78 -15.44
CA ILE A 108 5.57 23.66 -14.39
C ILE A 108 7.09 23.84 -14.62
N PRO A 109 7.58 25.06 -14.85
CA PRO A 109 8.99 25.31 -15.12
C PRO A 109 9.82 25.20 -13.85
N GLY A 110 11.12 24.94 -14.01
CA GLY A 110 12.07 24.79 -12.89
C GLY A 110 12.25 26.02 -12.02
N SER A 111 11.87 27.19 -12.53
CA SER A 111 11.86 28.43 -11.74
C SER A 111 10.83 28.39 -10.61
N VAL A 112 9.75 27.62 -10.78
CA VAL A 112 8.70 27.45 -9.76
C VAL A 112 9.21 26.52 -8.67
N THR A 113 9.73 27.10 -7.61
CA THR A 113 10.26 26.37 -6.45
C THR A 113 9.17 25.99 -5.44
N TYR A 114 7.94 26.48 -5.62
CA TYR A 114 6.84 26.28 -4.68
C TYR A 114 5.48 26.16 -5.36
N ILE A 115 4.68 25.16 -4.97
CA ILE A 115 3.31 24.95 -5.47
C ILE A 115 2.42 24.79 -4.24
N ASP A 116 1.50 25.73 -4.02
CA ASP A 116 0.60 25.71 -2.86
C ASP A 116 -0.41 24.56 -2.94
N ASP A 117 -0.93 24.16 -1.78
CA ASP A 117 -2.11 23.32 -1.65
C ASP A 117 -3.24 23.75 -2.61
N ASP A 118 -3.94 22.76 -3.16
CA ASP A 118 -5.14 22.95 -3.96
C ASP A 118 -4.99 23.90 -5.18
N SER A 119 -3.75 24.18 -5.61
CA SER A 119 -3.44 25.03 -6.77
C SER A 119 -4.18 24.60 -8.05
N PHE A 120 -4.39 23.31 -8.24
CA PHE A 120 -5.15 22.69 -9.34
C PHE A 120 -6.38 21.91 -8.82
N PHE A 121 -6.96 22.33 -7.69
CA PHE A 121 -8.08 21.60 -7.08
C PHE A 121 -9.22 21.38 -8.07
N ASN A 122 -9.69 20.13 -8.17
CA ASN A 122 -10.83 19.74 -8.99
C ASN A 122 -10.68 20.10 -10.49
N CYS A 123 -9.46 20.07 -11.04
CA CYS A 123 -9.23 20.05 -12.49
C CYS A 123 -9.55 18.67 -13.04
N THR A 124 -10.83 18.37 -13.28
CA THR A 124 -11.27 16.99 -13.53
C THR A 124 -10.83 16.41 -14.87
N ALA A 125 -10.42 17.24 -15.83
CA ALA A 125 -9.88 16.82 -17.12
C ALA A 125 -8.35 16.70 -17.16
N LEU A 126 -7.64 17.08 -16.10
CA LEU A 126 -6.18 17.09 -16.08
C LEU A 126 -5.65 15.65 -16.14
N GLU A 127 -4.93 15.32 -17.22
CA GLU A 127 -4.39 13.99 -17.48
C GLU A 127 -2.88 13.90 -17.26
N THR A 128 -2.14 14.97 -17.56
CA THR A 128 -0.66 14.98 -17.54
C THR A 128 -0.12 16.18 -16.78
N VAL A 129 0.80 15.92 -15.85
CA VAL A 129 1.55 16.96 -15.14
C VAL A 129 3.03 16.74 -15.37
N THR A 130 3.74 17.79 -15.78
CA THR A 130 5.20 17.78 -15.94
C THR A 130 5.82 18.86 -15.07
N ILE A 131 6.67 18.46 -14.13
CA ILE A 131 7.48 19.36 -13.30
C ILE A 131 8.90 19.33 -13.83
N SER A 132 9.40 20.48 -14.25
CA SER A 132 10.70 20.60 -14.93
C SER A 132 11.88 20.67 -13.95
N GLU A 133 13.08 20.37 -14.45
CA GLU A 133 14.34 20.46 -13.68
C GLU A 133 14.52 21.83 -13.04
N GLY A 134 14.85 21.85 -11.75
CA GLY A 134 14.97 23.07 -10.92
C GLY A 134 14.04 23.05 -9.71
N VAL A 135 12.92 22.33 -9.78
CA VAL A 135 12.01 22.16 -8.63
C VAL A 135 12.64 21.18 -7.63
N THR A 136 12.78 21.62 -6.37
CA THR A 136 13.43 20.83 -5.30
C THR A 136 12.45 20.31 -4.26
N TYR A 137 11.26 20.89 -4.18
CA TYR A 137 10.23 20.58 -3.18
C TYR A 137 8.83 20.72 -3.78
N ILE A 138 7.95 19.75 -3.47
CA ILE A 138 6.51 19.80 -3.77
C ILE A 138 5.77 19.68 -2.44
N GLU A 139 5.09 20.76 -2.04
CA GLU A 139 4.26 20.80 -0.82
C GLU A 139 2.97 19.98 -1.00
N SER A 140 2.19 19.84 0.07
CA SER A 140 0.94 19.12 0.09
C SER A 140 -0.04 19.66 -0.99
N SER A 141 -0.71 18.75 -1.67
CA SER A 141 -2.07 18.94 -2.21
C SER A 141 -2.30 19.74 -3.45
N PRO A 142 -1.33 19.98 -4.35
CA PRO A 142 -1.61 20.81 -5.51
C PRO A 142 -2.67 20.23 -6.45
N PHE A 143 -2.87 18.90 -6.48
CA PHE A 143 -3.74 18.20 -7.44
C PHE A 143 -4.93 17.46 -6.79
N THR A 144 -5.43 17.95 -5.65
CA THR A 144 -6.62 17.37 -5.00
C THR A 144 -7.80 17.28 -5.98
N ALA A 145 -8.52 16.14 -5.97
CA ALA A 145 -9.67 15.88 -6.85
C ALA A 145 -9.39 15.97 -8.37
N CYS A 146 -8.12 15.88 -8.81
CA CYS A 146 -7.75 15.71 -10.22
C CYS A 146 -7.88 14.23 -10.64
N LEU A 147 -9.12 13.75 -10.79
CA LEU A 147 -9.41 12.31 -10.92
C LEU A 147 -8.97 11.66 -12.24
N SER A 148 -8.61 12.46 -13.26
CA SER A 148 -8.23 11.96 -14.60
C SER A 148 -6.72 11.87 -14.84
N ILE A 149 -5.88 12.21 -13.85
CA ILE A 149 -4.42 12.17 -14.03
C ILE A 149 -4.00 10.73 -14.38
N LYS A 150 -3.23 10.60 -15.45
CA LYS A 150 -2.64 9.34 -15.94
C LYS A 150 -1.12 9.35 -15.82
N SER A 151 -0.52 10.54 -15.92
CA SER A 151 0.93 10.70 -15.99
C SER A 151 1.38 11.89 -15.15
N PHE A 152 2.45 11.68 -14.39
CA PHE A 152 3.08 12.70 -13.58
C PHE A 152 4.60 12.61 -13.73
N THR A 153 5.26 13.68 -14.14
CA THR A 153 6.72 13.71 -14.30
C THR A 153 7.32 14.63 -13.25
N VAL A 154 8.30 14.12 -12.51
CA VAL A 154 9.06 14.87 -11.49
C VAL A 154 10.56 14.91 -11.82
N PRO A 155 11.23 16.04 -11.57
CA PRO A 155 12.62 16.22 -11.95
C PRO A 155 13.57 15.48 -11.01
N LYS A 156 14.80 15.24 -11.46
CA LYS A 156 15.86 14.68 -10.63
C LYS A 156 16.20 15.60 -9.45
N THR A 157 16.08 16.92 -9.62
CA THR A 157 16.33 17.91 -8.56
C THR A 157 15.40 17.81 -7.35
N LEU A 158 14.32 17.03 -7.44
CA LEU A 158 13.39 16.84 -6.35
C LEU A 158 14.06 16.14 -5.17
N THR A 159 14.09 16.81 -4.02
CA THR A 159 14.68 16.28 -2.77
C THR A 159 13.63 15.90 -1.74
N LYS A 160 12.41 16.43 -1.88
CA LYS A 160 11.36 16.29 -0.88
C LYS A 160 9.98 16.36 -1.53
N ILE A 161 9.08 15.49 -1.08
CA ILE A 161 7.71 15.40 -1.59
C ILE A 161 6.70 15.13 -0.49
N SER A 162 5.59 15.88 -0.50
CA SER A 162 4.47 15.67 0.42
C SER A 162 3.32 14.94 -0.28
N PHE A 163 3.35 13.61 -0.28
CA PHE A 163 2.30 12.80 -0.92
C PHE A 163 1.05 12.64 -0.05
N GLY A 164 0.50 13.70 0.53
CA GLY A 164 -0.87 13.63 1.04
C GLY A 164 -1.95 13.53 -0.06
N ASN A 165 -1.55 13.41 -1.35
CA ASN A 165 -2.22 14.12 -2.45
C ASN A 165 -2.19 13.51 -3.84
N PHE A 166 -1.71 12.28 -3.98
CA PHE A 166 -2.10 11.50 -5.14
C PHE A 166 -3.35 10.75 -4.71
N PHE A 167 -4.50 11.38 -5.02
CA PHE A 167 -5.87 10.82 -4.94
C PHE A 167 -6.52 10.66 -3.56
N THR A 168 -5.84 10.92 -2.44
CA THR A 168 -6.28 10.40 -1.12
C THR A 168 -7.35 11.16 -0.35
N LYS A 169 -7.72 12.40 -0.72
CA LYS A 169 -8.87 13.06 -0.06
C LYS A 169 -10.19 12.52 -0.63
N GLY A 170 -10.64 11.38 -0.09
CA GLY A 170 -11.88 10.68 -0.49
C GLY A 170 -11.77 9.16 -0.65
N LEU A 171 -10.56 8.59 -0.58
CA LEU A 171 -10.33 7.14 -0.78
C LEU A 171 -10.63 6.26 0.43
N GLU A 172 -10.84 6.85 1.61
CA GLU A 172 -11.20 6.11 2.82
C GLU A 172 -12.53 5.34 2.68
N GLN A 173 -13.32 5.63 1.64
CA GLN A 173 -14.58 4.95 1.32
C GLN A 173 -14.60 4.27 -0.06
N MET A 174 -13.52 4.34 -0.85
CA MET A 174 -13.49 3.75 -2.20
C MET A 174 -12.92 2.33 -2.19
N ASN A 175 -13.46 1.48 -3.05
CA ASN A 175 -12.88 0.17 -3.32
C ASN A 175 -11.56 0.35 -4.06
N TYR A 176 -10.44 -0.09 -3.47
CA TYR A 176 -9.10 0.06 -4.04
C TYR A 176 -8.95 -0.40 -5.51
N SER A 177 -9.79 -1.33 -5.98
CA SER A 177 -9.78 -1.78 -7.38
C SER A 177 -10.29 -0.75 -8.39
N GLU A 178 -10.89 0.35 -7.92
CA GLU A 178 -11.48 1.40 -8.76
C GLU A 178 -10.59 2.66 -8.85
N ILE A 179 -9.47 2.68 -8.11
CA ILE A 179 -8.57 3.83 -8.09
C ILE A 179 -7.70 3.81 -9.36
N PRO A 180 -7.72 4.87 -10.18
CA PRO A 180 -6.91 4.94 -11.38
C PRO A 180 -5.42 4.91 -11.04
N ILE A 181 -4.67 4.07 -11.76
CA ILE A 181 -3.22 3.93 -11.60
C ILE A 181 -2.53 5.04 -12.38
N VAL A 182 -1.67 5.83 -11.71
CA VAL A 182 -0.86 6.87 -12.35
C VAL A 182 0.53 6.36 -12.69
N ASN A 183 1.05 6.75 -13.85
CA ASN A 183 2.46 6.57 -14.16
C ASN A 183 3.26 7.77 -13.64
N LEU A 184 4.09 7.55 -12.62
CA LEU A 184 5.02 8.54 -12.09
C LEU A 184 6.40 8.36 -12.73
N TYR A 185 6.82 9.34 -13.50
CA TYR A 185 8.11 9.40 -14.15
C TYR A 185 9.06 10.28 -13.33
N TYR A 186 9.96 9.65 -12.58
CA TYR A 186 11.07 10.32 -11.95
C TYR A 186 12.29 10.36 -12.88
N ASN A 187 12.76 11.58 -13.17
CA ASN A 187 13.89 11.82 -14.06
C ASN A 187 15.27 11.50 -13.42
N GLY A 188 15.29 10.95 -12.21
CA GLY A 188 16.49 10.42 -11.56
C GLY A 188 16.56 8.90 -11.61
N SER A 189 17.68 8.36 -11.14
CA SER A 189 17.85 6.92 -10.91
C SER A 189 17.08 6.44 -9.67
N ILE A 190 16.97 5.13 -9.48
CA ILE A 190 16.39 4.58 -8.24
C ILE A 190 17.23 4.95 -7.00
N ASP A 191 18.55 5.08 -7.15
CA ASP A 191 19.43 5.53 -6.07
C ASP A 191 19.15 6.99 -5.69
N ASP A 192 18.85 7.84 -6.69
CA ASP A 192 18.41 9.21 -6.43
C ASP A 192 17.04 9.21 -5.72
N TRP A 193 16.12 8.31 -6.10
CA TRP A 193 14.79 8.17 -5.48
C TRP A 193 14.87 7.83 -3.99
N PHE A 194 15.80 6.95 -3.60
CA PHE A 194 16.04 6.61 -2.18
C PHE A 194 16.41 7.83 -1.31
N ASN A 195 16.93 8.89 -1.91
CA ASN A 195 17.32 10.10 -1.21
C ASN A 195 16.17 11.10 -1.03
N ILE A 196 15.02 10.89 -1.68
CA ILE A 196 13.86 11.77 -1.55
C ILE A 196 13.26 11.61 -0.14
N GLU A 197 12.98 12.73 0.51
CA GLU A 197 12.25 12.79 1.78
C GLU A 197 10.73 12.82 1.52
N PHE A 198 9.99 11.93 2.15
CA PHE A 198 8.54 11.85 2.07
C PHE A 198 7.94 12.47 3.33
N ASN A 199 7.29 13.63 3.19
CA ASN A 199 6.69 14.37 4.30
C ASN A 199 5.17 14.28 4.28
N GLY A 200 4.55 14.49 5.44
CA GLY A 200 3.10 14.38 5.62
C GLY A 200 2.74 13.51 6.83
N ASN A 201 1.45 13.38 7.12
CA ASN A 201 1.00 12.38 8.08
C ASN A 201 1.39 10.99 7.55
N LYS A 202 2.14 10.20 8.32
CA LYS A 202 2.64 8.88 7.92
C LYS A 202 1.53 7.96 7.41
N GLU A 203 0.30 8.12 7.89
CA GLU A 203 -0.84 7.31 7.48
C GLU A 203 -1.45 7.73 6.13
N SER A 204 -1.18 8.95 5.66
CA SER A 204 -1.81 9.55 4.47
C SER A 204 -0.91 9.58 3.23
N VAL A 205 0.38 9.22 3.38
CA VAL A 205 1.36 9.26 2.28
C VAL A 205 1.31 7.95 1.50
N VAL A 206 0.53 7.93 0.42
CA VAL A 206 0.43 6.79 -0.50
C VAL A 206 0.55 7.33 -1.93
N PHE A 207 1.55 6.87 -2.67
CA PHE A 207 1.64 7.08 -4.10
C PHE A 207 0.86 5.96 -4.80
N TRP A 208 -0.30 6.23 -5.37
CA TRP A 208 -1.08 5.20 -6.09
C TRP A 208 -0.71 5.12 -7.57
N GLY A 209 0.35 4.38 -7.90
CA GLY A 209 0.81 4.37 -9.29
C GLY A 209 1.99 3.46 -9.63
N ASN A 210 2.34 3.43 -10.90
CA ASN A 210 3.56 2.80 -11.41
C ASN A 210 4.74 3.77 -11.32
N LEU A 211 5.86 3.31 -10.77
CA LEU A 211 7.07 4.12 -10.68
C LEU A 211 8.00 3.85 -11.87
N TYR A 212 8.41 4.91 -12.55
CA TYR A 212 9.46 4.88 -13.56
C TYR A 212 10.63 5.74 -13.09
N CYS A 213 11.84 5.20 -13.07
CA CYS A 213 13.06 5.97 -12.81
C CYS A 213 13.93 5.97 -14.07
N ASN A 214 14.34 7.15 -14.56
CA ASN A 214 15.06 7.30 -15.83
C ASN A 214 14.37 6.56 -17.00
N GLY A 215 13.04 6.63 -17.07
CA GLY A 215 12.23 5.98 -18.09
C GLY A 215 12.11 4.45 -17.97
N LYS A 216 12.73 3.82 -16.96
CA LYS A 216 12.60 2.39 -16.69
C LYS A 216 11.52 2.15 -15.64
N LEU A 217 10.54 1.29 -15.96
CA LEU A 217 9.56 0.80 -15.00
C LEU A 217 10.25 0.02 -13.88
N ILE A 218 9.91 0.34 -12.63
CA ILE A 218 10.42 -0.35 -11.45
C ILE A 218 9.47 -1.49 -11.08
N GLU A 219 9.86 -2.69 -11.48
CA GLU A 219 9.15 -3.94 -11.17
C GLU A 219 9.88 -4.79 -10.12
N ASP A 220 11.21 -4.69 -10.08
CA ASP A 220 12.07 -5.46 -9.18
C ASP A 220 13.16 -4.56 -8.60
N LEU A 221 13.49 -4.77 -7.33
CA LEU A 221 14.35 -3.86 -6.59
C LEU A 221 15.15 -4.62 -5.51
N THR A 222 16.40 -4.18 -5.30
CA THR A 222 17.16 -4.49 -4.09
C THR A 222 17.16 -3.27 -3.19
N ILE A 223 16.64 -3.39 -1.97
CA ILE A 223 16.56 -2.31 -0.98
C ILE A 223 17.85 -2.28 -0.15
N PRO A 224 18.60 -1.18 -0.16
CA PRO A 224 19.74 -1.00 0.73
C PRO A 224 19.34 -0.93 2.21
N ALA A 225 20.21 -1.41 3.11
CA ALA A 225 19.90 -1.45 4.54
C ALA A 225 19.53 -0.07 5.12
N GLU A 226 20.28 0.99 4.78
CA GLU A 226 19.97 2.34 5.25
C GLU A 226 18.59 2.83 4.79
N VAL A 227 18.15 2.42 3.59
CA VAL A 227 16.83 2.74 3.04
C VAL A 227 15.76 1.95 3.79
N ALA A 228 15.95 0.63 3.94
CA ALA A 228 15.05 -0.26 4.67
C ALA A 228 14.78 0.25 6.09
N GLU A 229 15.81 0.74 6.78
CA GLU A 229 15.72 1.06 8.20
C GLU A 229 15.20 2.48 8.47
N SER A 230 15.33 3.41 7.51
CA SER A 230 15.04 4.84 7.75
C SER A 230 13.93 5.44 6.88
N LYS A 231 13.57 4.82 5.74
CA LYS A 231 12.68 5.42 4.75
C LYS A 231 11.25 4.91 4.85
N ILE A 232 10.44 5.63 5.63
CA ILE A 232 8.99 5.38 5.79
C ILE A 232 8.25 5.72 4.49
N ASN A 233 7.26 4.90 4.11
CA ASN A 233 6.35 5.14 2.95
C ASN A 233 6.97 5.24 1.54
N ILE A 234 8.27 5.03 1.36
CA ILE A 234 8.95 5.36 0.10
C ILE A 234 8.41 4.61 -1.14
N PHE A 235 7.79 3.44 -0.96
CA PHE A 235 7.12 2.67 -2.01
C PHE A 235 5.62 2.42 -1.73
N SER A 236 5.04 3.14 -0.76
CA SER A 236 3.63 3.01 -0.41
C SER A 236 2.75 3.31 -1.63
N GLY A 237 1.91 2.34 -2.01
CA GLY A 237 0.99 2.37 -3.15
C GLY A 237 1.64 2.09 -4.51
N CYS A 238 2.90 1.69 -4.56
CA CYS A 238 3.56 1.35 -5.82
C CYS A 238 2.89 0.13 -6.48
N GLN A 239 2.21 0.36 -7.60
CA GLN A 239 1.45 -0.65 -8.34
C GLN A 239 2.31 -1.41 -9.36
N SER A 240 3.53 -0.94 -9.65
CA SER A 240 4.43 -1.61 -10.59
C SER A 240 5.32 -2.67 -9.94
N LEU A 241 5.57 -2.56 -8.63
CA LEU A 241 6.55 -3.38 -7.93
C LEU A 241 6.02 -4.81 -7.73
N LYS A 242 6.75 -5.79 -8.27
CA LYS A 242 6.45 -7.22 -8.27
C LYS A 242 7.32 -8.01 -7.32
N SER A 243 8.61 -7.65 -7.21
CA SER A 243 9.51 -8.31 -6.27
C SER A 243 10.47 -7.36 -5.56
N VAL A 244 10.78 -7.69 -4.31
CA VAL A 244 11.73 -6.95 -3.48
C VAL A 244 12.70 -7.92 -2.83
N THR A 245 13.97 -7.57 -2.87
CA THR A 245 15.03 -8.20 -2.08
C THR A 245 15.63 -7.16 -1.16
N PHE A 246 15.85 -7.47 0.11
CA PHE A 246 16.59 -6.59 1.02
C PHE A 246 18.06 -6.99 1.09
N GLU A 247 18.96 -6.03 1.21
CA GLU A 247 20.39 -6.31 1.38
C GLU A 247 20.66 -7.05 2.69
N GLU A 248 21.58 -8.01 2.64
CA GLU A 248 22.05 -8.72 3.82
C GLU A 248 22.69 -7.73 4.81
N GLY A 249 22.40 -7.89 6.10
CA GLY A 249 22.80 -6.93 7.13
C GLY A 249 21.68 -5.96 7.54
N THR A 250 20.63 -5.81 6.73
CA THR A 250 19.42 -5.04 7.10
C THR A 250 18.81 -5.57 8.40
N LYS A 251 18.54 -4.67 9.35
CA LYS A 251 18.03 -4.99 10.68
C LYS A 251 16.55 -4.72 10.84
N SER A 252 16.00 -3.72 10.16
CA SER A 252 14.58 -3.41 10.21
C SER A 252 14.04 -2.98 8.87
N ILE A 253 12.73 -3.16 8.71
CA ILE A 253 11.95 -2.61 7.60
C ILE A 253 11.06 -1.51 8.17
N ALA A 254 11.18 -0.30 7.63
CA ALA A 254 10.47 0.88 8.09
C ALA A 254 8.95 0.75 7.91
N ASP A 255 8.22 1.52 8.73
CA ASP A 255 6.77 1.57 8.70
C ASP A 255 6.25 1.93 7.29
N TYR A 256 5.15 1.28 6.91
CA TYR A 256 4.38 1.54 5.69
C TYR A 256 5.17 1.43 4.37
N MET A 257 6.40 0.92 4.37
CA MET A 257 7.32 0.98 3.21
C MET A 257 6.68 0.49 1.90
N PHE A 258 5.93 -0.62 1.95
CA PHE A 258 5.25 -1.24 0.80
C PHE A 258 3.74 -1.31 0.97
N ARG A 259 3.14 -0.49 1.84
CA ARG A 259 1.68 -0.47 2.04
C ARG A 259 0.97 -0.30 0.69
N TYR A 260 -0.05 -1.11 0.42
CA TYR A 260 -0.85 -1.13 -0.81
C TYR A 260 -0.07 -1.36 -2.12
N CYS A 261 1.10 -2.02 -2.08
CA CYS A 261 1.74 -2.54 -3.29
C CYS A 261 0.95 -3.76 -3.80
N LEU A 262 -0.11 -3.53 -4.59
CA LEU A 262 -1.05 -4.60 -4.97
C LEU A 262 -0.44 -5.64 -5.92
N SER A 263 0.66 -5.31 -6.59
CA SER A 263 1.38 -6.20 -7.51
C SER A 263 2.54 -6.95 -6.86
N LEU A 264 2.84 -6.70 -5.57
CA LEU A 264 4.00 -7.29 -4.90
C LEU A 264 3.77 -8.78 -4.59
N GLU A 265 4.37 -9.64 -5.42
CA GLU A 265 4.22 -11.10 -5.36
C GLU A 265 5.29 -11.76 -4.48
N SER A 266 6.50 -11.22 -4.43
CA SER A 266 7.66 -11.85 -3.78
C SER A 266 8.48 -10.88 -2.95
N VAL A 267 8.80 -11.27 -1.72
CA VAL A 267 9.67 -10.53 -0.80
C VAL A 267 10.75 -11.46 -0.26
N THR A 268 12.02 -11.14 -0.52
CA THR A 268 13.17 -11.85 0.04
C THR A 268 13.72 -11.06 1.22
N LEU A 269 13.43 -11.55 2.43
CA LEU A 269 13.93 -10.98 3.67
C LEU A 269 15.40 -11.39 3.93
N PRO A 270 16.23 -10.52 4.53
CA PRO A 270 17.61 -10.85 4.88
C PRO A 270 17.67 -11.64 6.18
N HIS A 271 18.70 -12.49 6.36
CA HIS A 271 18.80 -13.36 7.54
C HIS A 271 18.99 -12.57 8.84
N SER A 272 19.58 -11.38 8.74
CA SER A 272 19.85 -10.49 9.87
C SER A 272 18.65 -9.70 10.38
N LEU A 273 17.49 -9.78 9.72
CA LEU A 273 16.32 -8.94 10.01
C LEU A 273 15.72 -9.25 11.38
N GLU A 274 15.55 -8.21 12.18
CA GLU A 274 15.03 -8.30 13.55
C GLU A 274 13.63 -7.68 13.68
N GLU A 275 13.25 -6.76 12.79
CA GLU A 275 11.98 -6.03 12.91
C GLU A 275 11.29 -5.72 11.57
N ILE A 276 9.97 -5.93 11.53
CA ILE A 276 9.08 -5.50 10.44
C ILE A 276 8.16 -4.41 10.99
N GLY A 277 8.25 -3.22 10.39
CA GLY A 277 7.52 -2.01 10.76
C GLY A 277 6.01 -2.09 10.65
N GLU A 278 5.35 -1.11 11.26
CA GLU A 278 3.89 -0.99 11.24
C GLU A 278 3.38 -0.86 9.80
N SER A 279 2.37 -1.64 9.44
CA SER A 279 1.78 -1.65 8.09
C SER A 279 2.76 -1.85 6.93
N ALA A 280 3.98 -2.36 7.16
CA ALA A 280 5.04 -2.42 6.14
C ALA A 280 4.59 -3.08 4.82
N PHE A 281 3.76 -4.13 4.89
CA PHE A 281 3.19 -4.84 3.75
C PHE A 281 1.65 -4.85 3.76
N ASN A 282 1.02 -3.92 4.50
CA ASN A 282 -0.44 -3.81 4.59
C ASN A 282 -1.06 -3.68 3.20
N GLY A 283 -1.98 -4.57 2.85
CA GLY A 283 -2.74 -4.55 1.60
C GLY A 283 -1.94 -5.04 0.39
N CYS A 284 -0.78 -5.68 0.55
CA CYS A 284 -0.08 -6.37 -0.54
C CYS A 284 -0.86 -7.63 -0.94
N LYS A 285 -1.95 -7.46 -1.69
CA LYS A 285 -2.95 -8.51 -1.97
C LYS A 285 -2.43 -9.67 -2.82
N THR A 286 -1.29 -9.54 -3.48
CA THR A 286 -0.66 -10.62 -4.27
C THR A 286 0.42 -11.37 -3.49
N LEU A 287 0.90 -10.82 -2.38
CA LEU A 287 1.90 -11.46 -1.53
C LEU A 287 1.29 -12.68 -0.83
N SER A 288 1.62 -13.86 -1.32
CA SER A 288 0.98 -15.13 -0.93
C SER A 288 1.87 -16.05 -0.08
N SER A 289 3.18 -15.78 -0.05
CA SER A 289 4.13 -16.49 0.79
C SER A 289 5.24 -15.56 1.25
N ILE A 290 5.78 -15.83 2.44
CA ILE A 290 6.95 -15.15 2.97
C ILE A 290 7.71 -16.11 3.89
N SER A 291 9.04 -16.11 3.81
CA SER A 291 9.90 -16.86 4.72
C SER A 291 10.46 -15.90 5.76
N PHE A 292 9.99 -16.01 7.00
CA PHE A 292 10.51 -15.20 8.09
C PHE A 292 11.90 -15.70 8.54
N PRO A 293 12.88 -14.82 8.76
CA PRO A 293 14.22 -15.22 9.19
C PRO A 293 14.27 -15.55 10.69
N ASP A 294 15.19 -16.45 11.08
CA ASP A 294 15.37 -16.92 12.46
C ASP A 294 15.79 -15.83 13.46
N ALA A 295 16.21 -14.65 12.98
CA ALA A 295 16.59 -13.52 13.82
C ALA A 295 15.42 -12.57 14.12
N LEU A 296 14.25 -12.76 13.50
CA LEU A 296 13.13 -11.83 13.59
C LEU A 296 12.54 -11.82 15.00
N LYS A 297 12.49 -10.64 15.63
CA LYS A 297 11.96 -10.42 16.97
C LYS A 297 10.61 -9.74 16.94
N ASN A 298 10.37 -8.83 16.01
CA ASN A 298 9.20 -7.97 16.02
C ASN A 298 8.46 -8.00 14.68
N ILE A 299 7.17 -8.32 14.73
CA ILE A 299 6.21 -8.00 13.67
C ILE A 299 5.26 -6.95 14.25
N ASN A 300 5.28 -5.72 13.74
CA ASN A 300 4.47 -4.63 14.27
C ASN A 300 3.01 -4.65 13.77
N ASN A 301 2.22 -3.69 14.26
CA ASN A 301 0.78 -3.61 13.99
C ASN A 301 0.50 -3.58 12.48
N TYR A 302 -0.55 -4.27 12.05
CA TYR A 302 -1.03 -4.28 10.66
C TYR A 302 0.00 -4.69 9.59
N ALA A 303 1.18 -5.21 9.98
CA ALA A 303 2.33 -5.40 9.08
C ALA A 303 1.97 -6.18 7.81
N PHE A 304 1.11 -7.19 7.91
CA PHE A 304 0.63 -8.02 6.80
C PHE A 304 -0.90 -8.00 6.67
N LEU A 305 -1.58 -6.97 7.20
CA LEU A 305 -3.03 -6.84 7.10
C LEU A 305 -3.46 -6.91 5.63
N GLY A 306 -4.45 -7.73 5.28
CA GLY A 306 -5.02 -7.83 3.95
C GLY A 306 -4.07 -8.36 2.87
N THR A 307 -3.02 -9.09 3.26
CA THR A 307 -2.17 -9.85 2.32
C THR A 307 -2.80 -11.19 1.95
N SER A 308 -2.24 -11.90 0.98
CA SER A 308 -2.73 -13.23 0.54
C SER A 308 -1.99 -14.40 1.21
N LEU A 309 -1.34 -14.16 2.36
CA LEU A 309 -0.64 -15.19 3.12
C LEU A 309 -1.63 -16.27 3.59
N SER A 310 -1.39 -17.52 3.18
CA SER A 310 -2.26 -18.67 3.50
C SER A 310 -1.66 -19.60 4.56
N VAL A 311 -0.33 -19.71 4.57
CA VAL A 311 0.45 -20.47 5.56
C VAL A 311 1.55 -19.56 6.09
N ILE A 312 1.68 -19.51 7.41
CA ILE A 312 2.67 -18.67 8.10
C ILE A 312 3.46 -19.56 9.05
N ILE A 313 4.78 -19.44 9.01
CA ILE A 313 5.69 -20.07 9.96
C ILE A 313 6.42 -18.95 10.69
N LEU A 314 6.04 -18.71 11.95
CA LEU A 314 6.69 -17.71 12.78
C LEU A 314 7.98 -18.28 13.39
N PRO A 315 9.06 -17.49 13.48
CA PRO A 315 10.32 -17.97 14.05
C PRO A 315 10.26 -18.02 15.59
N ASP A 316 11.01 -18.96 16.17
CA ASP A 316 11.11 -19.14 17.62
C ASP A 316 11.62 -17.89 18.35
N SER A 317 12.42 -17.07 17.66
CA SER A 317 12.94 -15.78 18.14
C SER A 317 11.91 -14.67 18.30
N LEU A 318 10.70 -14.81 17.72
CA LEU A 318 9.72 -13.72 17.68
C LEU A 318 9.26 -13.33 19.11
N GLU A 319 9.54 -12.12 19.54
CA GLU A 319 9.19 -11.60 20.88
C GLU A 319 7.87 -10.81 20.87
N LYS A 320 7.54 -10.17 19.74
CA LYS A 320 6.34 -9.34 19.60
C LYS A 320 5.57 -9.66 18.33
N LEU A 321 4.26 -9.84 18.49
CA LEU A 321 3.28 -9.92 17.40
C LEU A 321 2.25 -8.80 17.55
N GLY A 322 2.25 -7.88 16.59
CA GLY A 322 1.44 -6.67 16.61
C GLY A 322 -0.05 -6.91 16.38
N ASN A 323 -0.84 -5.92 16.76
CA ASN A 323 -2.29 -5.93 16.60
C ASN A 323 -2.66 -6.02 15.11
N SER A 324 -3.63 -6.87 14.78
CA SER A 324 -4.12 -7.08 13.42
C SER A 324 -3.01 -7.42 12.40
N ALA A 325 -1.84 -7.92 12.85
CA ALA A 325 -0.69 -8.15 11.98
C ALA A 325 -1.02 -9.04 10.78
N PHE A 326 -1.93 -10.00 10.93
CA PHE A 326 -2.38 -10.90 9.87
C PHE A 326 -3.89 -10.83 9.62
N SER A 327 -4.54 -9.72 10.00
CA SER A 327 -5.97 -9.54 9.75
C SER A 327 -6.25 -9.56 8.24
N GLY A 328 -7.30 -10.26 7.81
CA GLY A 328 -7.73 -10.35 6.41
C GLY A 328 -6.88 -11.30 5.56
N CYS A 329 -5.91 -11.98 6.15
CA CYS A 329 -5.12 -12.99 5.43
C CYS A 329 -5.95 -14.26 5.22
N PRO A 330 -5.87 -14.93 4.05
CA PRO A 330 -6.59 -16.18 3.77
C PRO A 330 -5.95 -17.41 4.45
N ILE A 331 -5.58 -17.27 5.73
CA ILE A 331 -4.87 -18.27 6.52
C ILE A 331 -5.72 -19.53 6.69
N THR A 332 -5.11 -20.69 6.48
CA THR A 332 -5.76 -22.01 6.67
C THR A 332 -5.42 -22.67 8.00
N GLU A 333 -4.29 -22.32 8.61
CA GLU A 333 -3.80 -22.83 9.89
C GLU A 333 -3.15 -21.72 10.72
N ILE A 334 -3.41 -21.70 12.03
CA ILE A 334 -2.79 -20.71 12.91
C ILE A 334 -1.32 -21.10 13.13
N PRO A 335 -0.35 -20.18 12.97
CA PRO A 335 1.05 -20.44 13.32
C PRO A 335 1.23 -20.74 14.81
N SER A 336 2.38 -21.30 15.21
CA SER A 336 2.67 -21.42 16.64
C SER A 336 2.76 -20.03 17.30
N VAL A 337 1.78 -19.72 18.14
CA VAL A 337 1.61 -18.44 18.86
C VAL A 337 1.64 -18.63 20.37
N GLU A 338 2.14 -19.77 20.85
CA GLU A 338 2.06 -20.18 22.26
C GLU A 338 2.77 -19.26 23.26
N LYS A 339 3.71 -18.43 22.79
CA LYS A 339 4.41 -17.44 23.62
C LYS A 339 3.67 -16.10 23.77
N PHE A 340 2.59 -15.88 23.03
CA PHE A 340 1.85 -14.62 23.08
C PHE A 340 0.62 -14.76 23.97
N GLU A 341 0.65 -14.10 25.12
CA GLU A 341 -0.44 -14.16 26.11
C GLU A 341 -1.76 -13.59 25.54
N THR A 342 -1.68 -12.51 24.77
CA THR A 342 -2.86 -11.82 24.21
C THR A 342 -2.75 -11.66 22.70
N LEU A 343 -3.84 -11.94 21.99
CA LEU A 343 -3.95 -11.76 20.53
C LEU A 343 -5.02 -10.71 20.18
N TYR A 344 -4.60 -9.51 19.77
CA TYR A 344 -5.50 -8.41 19.39
C TYR A 344 -5.78 -8.39 17.89
N PHE A 345 -6.98 -8.82 17.48
CA PHE A 345 -7.45 -8.83 16.09
C PHE A 345 -6.52 -9.53 15.09
N THR A 346 -5.55 -10.30 15.58
CA THR A 346 -4.41 -10.82 14.81
C THR A 346 -4.86 -11.64 13.60
N PHE A 347 -5.95 -12.40 13.73
CA PHE A 347 -6.51 -13.25 12.68
C PHE A 347 -7.93 -12.82 12.26
N SER A 348 -8.32 -11.57 12.54
CA SER A 348 -9.63 -11.06 12.16
C SER A 348 -9.79 -11.07 10.64
N GLY A 349 -10.91 -11.56 10.11
CA GLY A 349 -11.18 -11.64 8.69
C GLY A 349 -10.48 -12.80 7.97
N CYS A 350 -9.85 -13.73 8.70
CA CYS A 350 -9.27 -14.94 8.10
C CYS A 350 -10.35 -15.90 7.61
N SER A 351 -10.90 -15.61 6.43
CA SER A 351 -12.11 -16.24 5.90
C SER A 351 -11.96 -17.70 5.46
N ASN A 352 -10.73 -18.19 5.32
CA ASN A 352 -10.42 -19.59 4.97
C ASN A 352 -10.16 -20.48 6.19
N LEU A 353 -10.13 -19.89 7.39
CA LEU A 353 -9.89 -20.62 8.63
C LEU A 353 -11.13 -21.45 8.99
N THR A 354 -10.98 -22.77 9.06
CA THR A 354 -12.12 -23.70 9.27
C THR A 354 -12.12 -24.39 10.63
N ASN A 355 -10.94 -24.79 11.09
CA ASN A 355 -10.74 -25.48 12.37
C ASN A 355 -9.49 -24.92 13.00
N ILE A 356 -9.55 -24.57 14.29
CA ILE A 356 -8.42 -23.98 14.99
C ILE A 356 -8.19 -24.63 16.34
N ILE A 357 -6.92 -24.78 16.68
CA ILE A 357 -6.46 -25.13 18.01
C ILE A 357 -5.63 -23.95 18.50
N ILE A 358 -6.12 -23.29 19.54
CA ILE A 358 -5.39 -22.18 20.16
C ILE A 358 -4.37 -22.78 21.14
N PRO A 359 -3.07 -22.41 21.07
CA PRO A 359 -2.06 -22.98 21.94
C PRO A 359 -2.23 -22.62 23.43
N GLU A 360 -1.74 -23.48 24.34
CA GLU A 360 -1.95 -23.40 25.80
C GLU A 360 -1.38 -22.14 26.51
N GLY A 361 -0.51 -21.36 25.85
CA GLY A 361 0.02 -20.12 26.42
C GLY A 361 -0.80 -18.86 26.15
N VAL A 362 -1.86 -18.94 25.33
CA VAL A 362 -2.77 -17.81 25.08
C VAL A 362 -3.80 -17.71 26.22
N THR A 363 -3.83 -16.56 26.92
CA THR A 363 -4.73 -16.32 28.06
C THR A 363 -5.87 -15.35 27.71
N SER A 364 -5.70 -14.51 26.68
CA SER A 364 -6.73 -13.57 26.22
C SER A 364 -6.84 -13.51 24.68
N LEU A 365 -8.09 -13.59 24.20
CA LEU A 365 -8.45 -13.35 22.80
C LEU A 365 -9.19 -12.01 22.73
N GLU A 366 -8.77 -11.09 21.86
CA GLU A 366 -9.35 -9.74 21.79
C GLU A 366 -9.68 -9.41 20.33
N GLY A 367 -10.90 -9.71 19.89
CA GLY A 367 -11.30 -9.58 18.48
C GLY A 367 -10.60 -10.56 17.54
N THR A 368 -9.86 -11.54 18.09
CA THR A 368 -8.85 -12.34 17.37
C THR A 368 -9.39 -13.03 16.12
N PHE A 369 -10.61 -13.56 16.17
CA PHE A 369 -11.25 -14.31 15.07
C PHE A 369 -12.49 -13.60 14.52
N ASN A 370 -12.65 -12.30 14.77
CA ASN A 370 -13.74 -11.51 14.20
C ASN A 370 -13.82 -11.71 12.69
N GLN A 371 -15.00 -11.93 12.11
CA GLN A 371 -15.24 -12.17 10.68
C GLN A 371 -14.56 -13.40 10.07
N CYS A 372 -14.13 -14.38 10.88
CA CYS A 372 -13.72 -15.70 10.37
C CYS A 372 -14.96 -16.52 9.95
N ASN A 373 -15.57 -16.15 8.83
CA ASN A 373 -16.89 -16.63 8.39
C ASN A 373 -16.96 -18.16 8.18
N SER A 374 -15.85 -18.80 7.82
CA SER A 374 -15.77 -20.26 7.59
C SER A 374 -15.37 -21.06 8.82
N LEU A 375 -15.14 -20.41 9.97
CA LEU A 375 -14.71 -21.09 11.19
C LEU A 375 -15.85 -21.97 11.70
N THR A 376 -15.62 -23.28 11.76
CA THR A 376 -16.62 -24.28 12.17
C THR A 376 -16.37 -24.84 13.56
N THR A 377 -15.10 -25.02 13.94
CA THR A 377 -14.70 -25.51 15.26
C THR A 377 -13.50 -24.74 15.79
N VAL A 378 -13.48 -24.56 17.11
CA VAL A 378 -12.38 -23.94 17.85
C VAL A 378 -12.11 -24.74 19.11
N THR A 379 -10.84 -25.09 19.33
CA THR A 379 -10.35 -25.62 20.60
C THR A 379 -9.65 -24.49 21.34
N LEU A 380 -10.24 -24.09 22.47
CA LEU A 380 -9.68 -23.09 23.37
C LEU A 380 -8.71 -23.74 24.37
N PRO A 381 -7.65 -23.04 24.81
CA PRO A 381 -6.69 -23.59 25.75
C PRO A 381 -7.24 -23.57 27.18
N ASN A 382 -6.80 -24.50 28.02
CA ASN A 382 -7.28 -24.62 29.40
C ASN A 382 -6.88 -23.42 30.27
N GLY A 383 -5.86 -22.67 29.86
CA GLY A 383 -5.40 -21.44 30.52
C GLY A 383 -6.15 -20.16 30.10
N LEU A 384 -7.11 -20.23 29.17
CA LEU A 384 -7.81 -19.04 28.67
C LEU A 384 -8.67 -18.40 29.77
N THR A 385 -8.44 -17.11 30.06
CA THR A 385 -9.23 -16.37 31.05
C THR A 385 -10.23 -15.40 30.41
N THR A 386 -9.93 -14.92 29.21
CA THR A 386 -10.70 -13.86 28.55
C THR A 386 -11.04 -14.20 27.10
N ILE A 387 -12.33 -14.11 26.77
CA ILE A 387 -12.84 -14.00 25.40
C ILE A 387 -13.32 -12.57 25.23
N GLY A 388 -12.45 -11.68 24.79
CA GLY A 388 -12.71 -10.26 24.64
C GLY A 388 -13.72 -9.92 23.55
N GLY A 389 -14.05 -8.63 23.46
CA GLY A 389 -15.10 -8.14 22.57
C GLY A 389 -14.86 -8.52 21.10
N TRP A 390 -15.94 -8.82 20.37
CA TRP A 390 -15.94 -9.24 18.96
C TRP A 390 -15.11 -10.49 18.61
N SER A 391 -14.52 -11.22 19.58
CA SER A 391 -13.53 -12.29 19.32
C SER A 391 -13.97 -13.34 18.31
N PHE A 392 -15.25 -13.71 18.30
CA PHE A 392 -15.88 -14.62 17.33
C PHE A 392 -17.06 -13.96 16.60
N SER A 393 -17.17 -12.62 16.64
CA SER A 393 -18.26 -11.93 15.95
C SER A 393 -18.18 -12.20 14.44
N LEU A 394 -19.34 -12.42 13.81
CA LEU A 394 -19.47 -12.82 12.40
C LEU A 394 -18.79 -14.16 12.05
N CYS A 395 -18.52 -15.05 13.01
CA CYS A 395 -18.17 -16.45 12.73
C CYS A 395 -19.42 -17.24 12.30
N LYS A 396 -19.94 -16.95 11.11
CA LYS A 396 -21.25 -17.44 10.62
C LYS A 396 -21.37 -18.96 10.54
N SER A 397 -20.25 -19.68 10.41
CA SER A 397 -20.23 -21.15 10.32
C SER A 397 -19.96 -21.86 11.65
N LEU A 398 -19.72 -21.12 12.73
CA LEU A 398 -19.39 -21.69 14.04
C LEU A 398 -20.65 -22.31 14.64
N LYS A 399 -20.65 -23.64 14.81
CA LYS A 399 -21.83 -24.38 15.27
C LYS A 399 -21.88 -24.58 16.77
N THR A 400 -20.73 -24.89 17.34
CA THR A 400 -20.55 -25.19 18.76
C THR A 400 -19.20 -24.67 19.21
N ILE A 401 -19.12 -24.25 20.46
CA ILE A 401 -17.85 -23.90 21.10
C ILE A 401 -17.79 -24.51 22.49
N ARG A 402 -16.61 -25.01 22.88
CA ARG A 402 -16.33 -25.45 24.24
C ARG A 402 -15.47 -24.40 24.94
N ILE A 403 -16.02 -23.78 25.99
CA ILE A 403 -15.41 -22.72 26.79
C ILE A 403 -14.88 -23.34 28.09
N PRO A 404 -13.57 -23.23 28.38
CA PRO A 404 -12.99 -23.79 29.59
C PRO A 404 -13.44 -23.02 30.84
N SER A 405 -13.47 -23.68 31.99
CA SER A 405 -13.91 -23.10 33.27
C SER A 405 -12.99 -22.00 33.81
N SER A 406 -11.80 -21.85 33.22
CA SER A 406 -10.87 -20.77 33.46
C SER A 406 -11.33 -19.42 32.91
N VAL A 407 -12.27 -19.41 31.95
CA VAL A 407 -12.79 -18.17 31.38
C VAL A 407 -13.67 -17.47 32.41
N THR A 408 -13.33 -16.23 32.74
CA THR A 408 -14.05 -15.40 33.70
C THR A 408 -14.64 -14.14 33.08
N HIS A 409 -14.34 -13.85 31.81
CA HIS A 409 -14.80 -12.67 31.09
C HIS A 409 -15.12 -13.00 29.63
N ILE A 410 -16.32 -12.63 29.19
CA ILE A 410 -16.75 -12.68 27.78
C ILE A 410 -17.24 -11.29 27.38
N GLY A 411 -16.45 -10.61 26.55
CA GLY A 411 -16.64 -9.22 26.20
C GLY A 411 -17.82 -8.95 25.25
N GLU A 412 -18.13 -7.67 25.08
CA GLU A 412 -19.23 -7.19 24.26
C GLU A 412 -19.15 -7.73 22.82
N TYR A 413 -20.27 -8.24 22.31
CA TYR A 413 -20.40 -8.79 20.97
C TYR A 413 -19.44 -9.95 20.64
N ALA A 414 -18.83 -10.61 21.64
CA ALA A 414 -17.90 -11.73 21.41
C ALA A 414 -18.43 -12.78 20.42
N PHE A 415 -19.74 -13.09 20.45
CA PHE A 415 -20.39 -14.04 19.55
C PHE A 415 -21.49 -13.41 18.69
N GLN A 416 -21.44 -12.09 18.46
CA GLN A 416 -22.41 -11.38 17.64
C GLN A 416 -22.47 -11.97 16.22
N HIS A 417 -23.68 -12.13 15.65
CA HIS A 417 -23.88 -12.69 14.30
C HIS A 417 -23.21 -14.06 14.05
N CYS A 418 -23.05 -14.91 15.07
CA CYS A 418 -22.72 -16.33 14.92
C CYS A 418 -23.96 -17.12 14.48
N GLU A 419 -24.39 -16.95 13.23
CA GLU A 419 -25.69 -17.43 12.71
C GLU A 419 -25.91 -18.96 12.78
N SER A 420 -24.84 -19.76 12.87
CA SER A 420 -24.93 -21.23 12.97
C SER A 420 -24.80 -21.77 14.39
N LEU A 421 -24.56 -20.92 15.40
CA LEU A 421 -24.28 -21.35 16.77
C LEU A 421 -25.56 -21.89 17.41
N THR A 422 -25.57 -23.17 17.77
CA THR A 422 -26.72 -23.83 18.40
C THR A 422 -26.49 -24.18 19.85
N ASP A 423 -25.23 -24.37 20.25
CA ASP A 423 -24.86 -24.85 21.58
C ASP A 423 -23.51 -24.27 22.03
N ILE A 424 -23.42 -23.91 23.31
CA ILE A 424 -22.17 -23.57 23.99
C ILE A 424 -21.96 -24.62 25.09
N TYR A 425 -20.78 -25.24 25.11
CA TYR A 425 -20.39 -26.16 26.19
C TYR A 425 -19.45 -25.41 27.13
N PHE A 426 -19.87 -25.15 28.35
CA PHE A 426 -19.04 -24.50 29.36
C PHE A 426 -18.57 -25.54 30.38
N ASP A 427 -17.25 -25.63 30.59
CA ASP A 427 -16.66 -26.62 31.50
C ASP A 427 -16.83 -26.25 32.99
N GLY A 428 -17.38 -25.08 33.29
CA GLY A 428 -17.72 -24.64 34.65
C GLY A 428 -19.16 -24.96 35.04
N THR A 429 -19.51 -24.57 36.25
CA THR A 429 -20.89 -24.65 36.80
C THR A 429 -21.77 -23.55 36.22
N ILE A 430 -23.09 -23.73 36.31
CA ILE A 430 -24.06 -22.71 35.91
C ILE A 430 -23.94 -21.42 36.74
N GLU A 431 -23.50 -21.52 38.00
CA GLU A 431 -23.21 -20.34 38.85
C GLU A 431 -22.06 -19.51 38.27
N GLN A 432 -20.97 -20.17 37.87
CA GLN A 432 -19.83 -19.51 37.21
C GLN A 432 -20.24 -18.89 35.87
N TRP A 433 -21.12 -19.55 35.11
CA TRP A 433 -21.65 -18.97 33.88
C TRP A 433 -22.41 -17.67 34.14
N PHE A 434 -23.28 -17.65 35.15
CA PHE A 434 -24.03 -16.44 35.50
C PHE A 434 -23.15 -15.31 36.04
N ASP A 435 -21.97 -15.60 36.58
CA ASP A 435 -21.01 -14.56 36.93
C ASP A 435 -20.39 -13.90 35.69
N ILE A 436 -20.16 -14.67 34.63
CA ILE A 436 -19.69 -14.17 33.32
C ILE A 436 -20.79 -13.36 32.61
N GLU A 437 -22.03 -13.88 32.56
CA GLU A 437 -23.15 -13.30 31.80
C GLU A 437 -23.63 -11.93 32.34
N ARG A 438 -23.24 -11.52 33.55
CA ARG A 438 -23.62 -10.19 34.10
C ARG A 438 -23.21 -9.03 33.19
N GLU A 439 -22.24 -9.26 32.31
CA GLU A 439 -21.85 -8.37 31.23
C GLU A 439 -22.84 -8.50 30.06
N LYS A 440 -23.77 -7.55 29.97
CA LYS A 440 -24.78 -7.52 28.91
C LYS A 440 -24.10 -7.48 27.52
N TYR A 441 -24.76 -8.07 26.52
CA TYR A 441 -24.47 -7.93 25.08
C TYR A 441 -23.30 -8.75 24.49
N TRP A 442 -22.82 -9.78 25.17
CA TRP A 442 -21.81 -10.70 24.61
C TRP A 442 -22.30 -11.48 23.37
N TYR A 443 -23.62 -11.73 23.28
CA TYR A 443 -24.29 -12.33 22.12
C TYR A 443 -25.40 -11.40 21.62
N ALA A 444 -25.36 -11.11 20.32
CA ALA A 444 -26.44 -10.45 19.60
C ALA A 444 -26.53 -11.03 18.19
N SER A 445 -27.51 -11.87 17.93
CA SER A 445 -27.67 -12.59 16.67
C SER A 445 -29.16 -12.70 16.41
N GLY A 446 -29.65 -11.95 15.42
CA GLY A 446 -31.08 -11.74 15.16
C GLY A 446 -31.90 -12.99 14.77
N ARG A 447 -31.42 -14.20 15.06
CA ARG A 447 -32.15 -15.47 15.04
C ARG A 447 -31.57 -16.46 16.05
N GLY A 448 -32.41 -16.92 16.97
CA GLY A 448 -32.31 -18.28 17.53
C GLY A 448 -31.98 -18.35 19.02
N SER A 449 -32.74 -19.20 19.70
CA SER A 449 -32.39 -19.72 21.02
C SER A 449 -31.30 -20.78 20.90
N PHE A 450 -30.29 -20.74 21.75
CA PHE A 450 -29.28 -21.79 21.88
C PHE A 450 -29.21 -22.26 23.34
N THR A 451 -28.53 -23.38 23.58
CA THR A 451 -28.37 -23.93 24.95
C THR A 451 -26.93 -23.76 25.40
N ILE A 452 -26.76 -23.31 26.65
CA ILE A 452 -25.48 -23.38 27.34
C ILE A 452 -25.51 -24.64 28.19
N HIS A 453 -24.66 -25.60 27.86
CA HIS A 453 -24.43 -26.81 28.63
C HIS A 453 -23.32 -26.55 29.64
N CYS A 454 -23.67 -26.35 30.91
CA CYS A 454 -22.71 -26.29 32.01
C CYS A 454 -22.47 -27.69 32.58
N LEU A 455 -21.46 -27.82 33.45
CA LEU A 455 -21.12 -29.09 34.09
C LEU A 455 -22.27 -29.70 34.91
N ASP A 456 -23.11 -28.86 35.51
CA ASP A 456 -24.13 -29.22 36.49
C ASP A 456 -25.58 -28.89 36.05
N ALA A 457 -25.79 -28.14 34.97
CA ALA A 457 -27.11 -27.80 34.44
C ALA A 457 -27.06 -27.24 33.00
N ASP A 458 -28.20 -27.30 32.30
CA ASP A 458 -28.42 -26.63 31.02
C ASP A 458 -29.13 -25.28 31.23
N TYR A 459 -28.67 -24.24 30.53
CA TYR A 459 -29.29 -22.91 30.50
C TYR A 459 -29.78 -22.59 29.07
N PRO A 460 -31.10 -22.58 28.81
CA PRO A 460 -31.63 -22.19 27.50
C PRO A 460 -31.58 -20.67 27.36
N TYR A 461 -30.73 -20.17 26.46
CA TYR A 461 -30.63 -18.75 26.16
C TYR A 461 -31.65 -18.34 25.10
N LYS A 462 -32.33 -17.22 25.35
CA LYS A 462 -33.23 -16.56 24.41
C LYS A 462 -32.92 -15.07 24.44
N GLU A 463 -32.54 -14.56 23.26
CA GLU A 463 -32.24 -13.14 23.02
C GLU A 463 -33.43 -12.22 23.34
#